data_AF-A0A9P7NMY0-F1
#
_entry.id   AF-A0A9P7NMY0-F1
#
_cell.length_a   1.000
_cell.length_b   1.000
_cell.length_c   1.000
_cell.angle_alpha   90.00
_cell.angle_beta   90.00
_cell.angle_gamma   90.00
#
_symmetry.space_group_name_H-M   'P 1'
#
loop_
_entity.id
_entity.type
_entity.pdbx_description
1 polymer ?
#
loop_
_entity_poly.entity_id
_entity_poly.type
_entity_poly.pdbx_seq_one_letter_code
_entity_poly.pdbx_strand_id
1 'polypeptide(L)'
;MHALSLLTLLLPIVAVNGYTQCDCQTASDDGKWKYDPVLSHWVCYHSYGNHAQWSEIDGRCVATEGTLDGDAWQQMCIAAGVQNGYYAFDKTGAPITNVPAMTVAHAAGQCPK
;
A
#
# COMPACT_ATOMS: atom_id res chain seq x y z
N MET A 1 18.39 30.70 -43.74
CA MET A 1 17.30 29.70 -43.81
C MET A 1 17.49 28.72 -42.66
N HIS A 2 16.37 28.30 -42.08
CA HIS A 2 16.18 27.96 -40.66
C HIS A 2 17.07 26.86 -40.09
N ALA A 3 17.65 27.14 -38.91
CA ALA A 3 18.14 26.12 -37.99
C ALA A 3 16.93 25.38 -37.42
N LEU A 4 16.79 24.10 -37.76
CA LEU A 4 15.81 23.20 -37.17
C LEU A 4 16.30 22.83 -35.75
N SER A 5 15.87 23.61 -34.76
CA SER A 5 15.94 23.19 -33.36
C SER A 5 15.05 21.96 -33.17
N LEU A 6 15.67 20.79 -33.23
CA LEU A 6 15.13 19.58 -32.62
C LEU A 6 15.13 19.79 -31.11
N LEU A 7 14.09 20.43 -30.59
CA LEU A 7 13.70 20.26 -29.20
C LEU A 7 13.30 18.80 -29.04
N THR A 8 14.28 17.98 -28.69
CA THR A 8 14.04 16.69 -28.05
C THR A 8 13.28 17.00 -26.77
N LEU A 9 11.96 16.88 -26.85
CA LEU A 9 11.08 16.84 -25.69
C LEU A 9 11.46 15.57 -24.91
N LEU A 10 12.51 15.67 -24.09
CA LEU A 10 12.81 14.74 -23.01
C LEU A 10 11.66 14.88 -22.00
N LEU A 11 10.52 14.28 -22.33
CA LEU A 11 9.53 13.93 -21.32
C LEU A 11 10.29 13.07 -20.32
N PRO A 12 10.44 13.49 -19.05
CA PRO A 12 10.90 12.56 -18.04
C PRO A 12 9.82 11.47 -18.01
N ILE A 13 10.13 10.31 -18.57
CA ILE A 13 9.38 9.09 -18.32
C ILE A 13 9.67 8.79 -16.86
N VAL A 14 8.93 9.44 -15.96
CA VAL A 14 8.82 8.98 -14.59
C VAL A 14 8.20 7.60 -14.75
N ALA A 15 9.02 6.57 -14.64
CA ALA A 15 8.52 5.22 -14.53
C ALA A 15 7.69 5.20 -13.24
N VAL A 16 6.40 5.46 -13.37
CA VAL A 16 5.47 5.26 -12.28
C VAL A 16 5.56 3.75 -12.03
N ASN A 17 6.20 3.35 -10.94
CA ASN A 17 6.10 2.00 -10.39
C ASN A 17 4.68 1.86 -9.83
N GLY A 18 3.73 1.94 -10.75
CA GLY A 18 2.31 2.03 -10.50
C GLY A 18 1.73 0.64 -10.52
N TYR A 19 1.06 0.28 -9.44
CA TYR A 19 0.42 -1.01 -9.27
C TYR A 19 -1.09 -0.83 -9.18
N THR A 20 -1.83 -1.78 -9.73
CA THR A 20 -3.30 -1.78 -9.62
C THR A 20 -3.77 -2.29 -8.27
N GLN A 21 -2.94 -3.08 -7.60
CA GLN A 21 -3.25 -3.64 -6.29
C GLN A 21 -1.99 -3.88 -5.45
N CYS A 22 -2.15 -3.78 -4.14
CA CYS A 22 -1.09 -4.07 -3.18
C CYS A 22 -1.65 -4.75 -1.92
N ASP A 23 -0.78 -5.48 -1.22
CA ASP A 23 -1.00 -6.08 0.08
C ASP A 23 0.18 -5.81 1.03
N CYS A 24 -0.03 -6.01 2.33
CA CYS A 24 1.03 -6.01 3.32
C CYS A 24 1.31 -7.45 3.77
N GLN A 25 2.59 -7.72 4.00
CA GLN A 25 3.09 -8.94 4.60
C GLN A 25 3.72 -8.65 5.94
N THR A 26 3.68 -9.64 6.83
CA THR A 26 4.34 -9.59 8.12
C THR A 26 5.21 -10.82 8.31
N ALA A 27 6.24 -10.69 9.13
CA ALA A 27 7.05 -11.83 9.56
C ALA A 27 7.24 -11.77 11.07
N SER A 28 7.22 -12.96 11.68
CA SER A 28 7.76 -13.19 13.01
C SER A 28 9.30 -13.22 12.95
N ASP A 29 9.94 -13.24 14.12
CA ASP A 29 11.41 -13.28 14.24
C ASP A 29 12.05 -14.51 13.57
N ASP A 30 11.26 -15.52 13.17
CA ASP A 30 11.70 -16.66 12.37
C ASP A 30 11.89 -16.35 10.87
N GLY A 31 11.65 -15.11 10.46
CA GLY A 31 11.88 -14.60 9.10
C GLY A 31 10.90 -15.11 8.05
N LYS A 32 9.83 -15.81 8.45
CA LYS A 32 8.81 -16.31 7.51
C LYS A 32 7.77 -15.24 7.24
N TRP A 33 7.80 -14.71 6.02
CA TRP A 33 6.81 -13.77 5.52
C TRP A 33 5.48 -14.46 5.25
N LYS A 34 4.40 -13.82 5.71
CA LYS A 34 3.02 -14.21 5.43
C LYS A 34 2.22 -12.97 5.09
N TYR A 35 1.21 -13.14 4.26
CA TYR A 35 0.20 -12.12 4.02
C TYR A 35 -0.53 -11.76 5.33
N ASP A 36 -0.73 -10.46 5.56
CA ASP A 36 -1.50 -9.93 6.68
C ASP A 36 -2.72 -9.14 6.17
N PRO A 37 -3.92 -9.76 6.16
CA PRO A 37 -5.13 -9.11 5.65
C PRO A 37 -5.53 -7.89 6.46
N VAL A 38 -5.27 -7.90 7.77
CA VAL A 38 -5.72 -6.84 8.66
C VAL A 38 -4.86 -5.61 8.49
N LEU A 39 -3.53 -5.78 8.42
CA LEU A 39 -2.61 -4.70 8.12
C LEU A 39 -2.85 -4.13 6.72
N SER A 40 -3.10 -5.00 5.73
CA SER A 40 -3.40 -4.60 4.35
C SER A 40 -4.65 -3.73 4.27
N HIS A 41 -5.74 -4.16 4.91
CA HIS A 41 -6.98 -3.39 4.95
C HIS A 41 -6.79 -2.08 5.71
N TRP A 42 -6.07 -2.09 6.83
CA TRP A 42 -5.77 -0.88 7.59
C TRP A 42 -5.03 0.17 6.76
N VAL A 43 -3.95 -0.22 6.07
CA VAL A 43 -3.19 0.69 5.21
C VAL A 43 -4.06 1.22 4.06
N CYS A 44 -4.88 0.36 3.46
CA CYS A 44 -5.80 0.75 2.38
C CYS A 44 -6.78 1.84 2.85
N TYR A 45 -7.43 1.60 3.98
CA TYR A 45 -8.40 2.52 4.57
C TYR A 45 -7.74 3.83 5.03
N HIS A 46 -6.66 3.73 5.81
CA HIS A 46 -6.10 4.86 6.53
C HIS A 46 -5.27 5.78 5.63
N SER A 47 -4.51 5.21 4.69
CA SER A 47 -3.56 5.97 3.87
C SER A 47 -4.04 6.20 2.44
N TYR A 48 -4.97 5.39 1.94
CA TYR A 48 -5.38 5.40 0.53
C TYR A 48 -6.88 5.54 0.29
N GLY A 49 -7.70 5.82 1.31
CA GLY A 49 -9.16 5.87 1.20
C GLY A 49 -9.75 6.83 0.15
N ASN A 50 -8.94 7.75 -0.40
CA ASN A 50 -9.34 8.65 -1.50
C ASN A 50 -8.95 8.15 -2.90
N HIS A 51 -8.09 7.13 -3.02
CA HIS A 51 -7.48 6.68 -4.27
C HIS A 51 -7.51 5.15 -4.47
N ALA A 52 -7.95 4.42 -3.46
CA ALA A 52 -8.04 2.97 -3.47
C ALA A 52 -9.17 2.49 -2.56
N GLN A 53 -9.58 1.25 -2.77
CA GLN A 53 -10.59 0.58 -1.97
C GLN A 53 -10.14 -0.83 -1.61
N TRP A 54 -10.60 -1.31 -0.47
CA TRP A 54 -10.42 -2.70 -0.08
C TRP A 54 -11.29 -3.61 -0.94
N SER A 55 -10.69 -4.60 -1.60
CA SER A 55 -11.39 -5.67 -2.30
C SER A 55 -11.49 -6.89 -1.38
N GLU A 56 -12.70 -7.20 -0.93
CA GLU A 56 -12.96 -8.44 -0.17
C GLU A 56 -12.76 -9.71 -1.00
N ILE A 57 -12.86 -9.59 -2.34
CA ILE A 57 -12.67 -10.71 -3.26
C ILE A 57 -11.19 -11.05 -3.38
N ASP A 58 -10.35 -10.02 -3.57
CA ASP A 58 -8.91 -10.21 -3.79
C ASP A 58 -8.14 -10.28 -2.47
N GLY A 59 -8.72 -9.77 -1.38
CA GLY A 59 -8.02 -9.53 -0.13
C GLY A 59 -6.89 -8.52 -0.32
N ARG A 60 -7.13 -7.46 -1.10
CA ARG A 60 -6.09 -6.48 -1.48
C ARG A 60 -6.65 -5.09 -1.52
N CYS A 61 -5.76 -4.11 -1.37
CA CYS A 61 -6.10 -2.74 -1.72
C CYS A 61 -5.98 -2.57 -3.22
N VAL A 62 -7.06 -2.11 -3.86
CA VAL A 62 -7.15 -1.95 -5.31
C VAL A 62 -7.32 -0.48 -5.63
N ALA A 63 -6.48 0.05 -6.51
CA ALA A 63 -6.59 1.43 -6.99
C ALA A 63 -7.97 1.66 -7.62
N THR A 64 -8.66 2.72 -7.20
CA THR A 64 -9.89 3.19 -7.85
C THR A 64 -9.60 4.22 -8.92
N GLU A 65 -8.51 4.96 -8.75
CA GLU A 65 -8.02 5.97 -9.69
C GLU A 65 -6.48 5.89 -9.78
N GLY A 66 -5.94 6.00 -11.00
CA GLY A 66 -4.49 5.98 -11.21
C GLY A 66 -3.84 4.66 -10.81
N THR A 67 -2.76 4.74 -10.04
CA THR A 67 -1.97 3.59 -9.60
C THR A 67 -1.48 3.77 -8.18
N LEU A 68 -1.30 2.67 -7.44
CA LEU A 68 -0.60 2.66 -6.16
C LEU A 68 0.91 2.75 -6.39
N ASP A 69 1.56 3.68 -5.69
CA ASP A 69 3.01 3.73 -5.61
C ASP A 69 3.50 2.64 -4.65
N GLY A 70 4.26 1.67 -5.18
CA GLY A 70 4.72 0.51 -4.42
C GLY A 70 5.71 0.84 -3.30
N ASP A 71 6.55 1.87 -3.47
CA ASP A 71 7.52 2.30 -2.46
C ASP A 71 6.80 3.01 -1.31
N ALA A 72 5.82 3.86 -1.64
CA ALA A 72 4.94 4.47 -0.66
C ALA A 72 4.14 3.39 0.10
N TRP A 73 3.60 2.40 -0.61
CA TRP A 73 2.86 1.30 0.00
C TRP A 73 3.73 0.50 0.98
N GLN A 74 4.96 0.13 0.59
CA GLN A 74 5.96 -0.50 1.44
C GLN A 74 6.20 0.28 2.74
N GLN A 75 6.39 1.60 2.62
CA GLN A 75 6.62 2.47 3.77
C GLN A 75 5.41 2.51 4.71
N MET A 76 4.19 2.56 4.16
CA MET A 76 2.96 2.57 4.97
C MET A 76 2.74 1.25 5.69
N CYS A 77 3.02 0.10 5.06
CA CYS A 77 2.98 -1.19 5.74
C CYS A 77 3.97 -1.24 6.92
N ILE A 78 5.20 -0.75 6.76
CA ILE A 78 6.19 -0.69 7.85
C ILE A 78 5.73 0.25 8.96
N ALA A 79 5.30 1.47 8.61
CA ALA A 79 4.89 2.46 9.59
C ALA A 79 3.71 1.97 10.42
N ALA A 80 2.67 1.43 9.79
CA ALA A 80 1.52 0.87 10.49
C ALA A 80 1.86 -0.42 11.25
N GLY A 81 2.59 -1.36 10.63
CA GLY A 81 2.87 -2.66 11.22
C GLY A 81 3.85 -2.61 12.39
N VAL A 82 4.89 -1.77 12.32
CA VAL A 82 6.02 -1.81 13.27
C VAL A 82 6.04 -0.62 14.23
N GLN A 83 5.59 0.56 13.79
CA GLN A 83 5.82 1.81 14.54
C GLN A 83 4.56 2.37 15.20
N ASN A 84 3.49 2.53 14.42
CA ASN A 84 2.27 3.22 14.85
C ASN A 84 1.20 2.26 15.37
N GLY A 85 1.23 1.02 14.89
CA GLY A 85 0.20 0.03 15.11
C GLY A 85 -0.99 0.17 14.15
N TYR A 86 -1.79 -0.88 14.10
CA TYR A 86 -2.96 -1.01 13.23
C TYR A 86 -4.12 -1.72 13.94
N TYR A 87 -5.32 -1.57 13.41
CA TYR A 87 -6.54 -2.08 14.02
C TYR A 87 -7.31 -2.97 13.05
N ALA A 88 -7.99 -3.97 13.61
CA ALA A 88 -9.00 -4.73 12.90
C ALA A 88 -10.25 -3.87 12.63
N PHE A 89 -11.10 -4.35 11.73
CA PHE A 89 -12.35 -3.71 11.37
C PHE A 89 -13.53 -4.49 11.93
N ASP A 90 -14.58 -3.78 12.32
CA ASP A 90 -15.85 -4.39 12.70
C ASP A 90 -16.67 -4.77 11.46
N LYS A 91 -17.83 -5.38 11.69
CA LYS A 91 -18.76 -5.81 10.62
C LYS A 91 -19.33 -4.66 9.79
N THR A 92 -19.17 -3.41 10.22
CA THR A 92 -19.62 -2.20 9.50
C THR A 92 -18.50 -1.58 8.68
N GLY A 93 -17.28 -2.13 8.72
CA GLY A 93 -16.11 -1.58 8.05
C GLY A 93 -15.48 -0.42 8.82
N ALA A 94 -15.80 -0.24 10.11
CA ALA A 94 -15.18 0.75 10.97
C ALA A 94 -14.01 0.14 11.76
N PRO A 95 -12.89 0.85 11.95
CA PRO A 95 -11.80 0.30 12.75
C PRO A 95 -12.12 0.20 14.25
N ILE A 96 -11.75 -0.91 14.86
CA ILE A 96 -11.96 -1.23 16.29
C ILE A 96 -10.84 -0.57 17.11
N THR A 97 -11.00 0.71 17.44
CA THR A 97 -9.97 1.53 18.11
C THR A 97 -10.08 1.56 19.64
N ASN A 98 -11.04 0.83 20.22
CA ASN A 98 -11.25 0.72 21.67
C ASN A 98 -10.41 -0.39 22.34
N VAL A 99 -9.45 -0.96 21.62
CA VAL A 99 -8.48 -1.97 22.09
C VAL A 99 -7.06 -1.48 21.78
N PRO A 100 -5.99 -2.04 22.37
CA PRO A 100 -4.63 -1.68 21.96
C PRO A 100 -4.37 -1.97 20.48
N ALA A 101 -3.61 -1.09 19.81
CA ALA A 101 -3.17 -1.31 18.44
C ALA A 101 -2.30 -2.58 18.36
N MET A 102 -2.44 -3.32 17.26
CA MET A 102 -1.57 -4.45 16.95
C MET A 102 -0.25 -3.94 16.36
N THR A 103 0.85 -4.61 16.69
CA THR A 103 2.16 -4.40 16.06
C THR A 103 2.81 -5.74 15.74
N VAL A 104 3.70 -5.73 14.77
CA VAL A 104 4.49 -6.89 14.33
C VAL A 104 5.98 -6.55 14.34
N ALA A 105 6.83 -7.57 14.44
CA ALA A 105 8.29 -7.40 14.41
C ALA A 105 8.77 -6.87 13.04
N HIS A 106 8.18 -7.39 11.97
CA HIS A 106 8.52 -7.03 10.60
C HIS A 106 7.26 -6.87 9.76
N ALA A 107 7.26 -5.86 8.89
CA ALA A 107 6.24 -5.64 7.88
C ALA A 107 6.88 -5.22 6.55
N ALA A 108 6.21 -5.55 5.46
CA ALA A 108 6.58 -5.17 4.11
C ALA A 108 5.33 -4.99 3.25
N GLY A 109 5.43 -4.19 2.20
CA GLY A 109 4.45 -4.08 1.14
C GLY A 109 4.79 -5.02 -0.01
N GLN A 110 3.77 -5.62 -0.60
CA GLN A 110 3.88 -6.38 -1.83
C GLN A 110 2.84 -5.87 -2.82
N CYS A 111 3.30 -5.48 -4.00
CA CYS A 111 2.44 -5.06 -5.09
C CYS A 111 2.70 -5.94 -6.32
N PRO A 112 1.80 -6.90 -6.64
CA PRO A 112 1.92 -7.69 -7.85
C PRO A 112 1.69 -6.80 -9.08
N LYS A 113 2.50 -7.03 -10.14
CA LYS A 113 2.27 -6.43 -11.45
C LYS A 113 1.19 -7.16 -12.22
#